data_AF-A0A9D9C540-F1
#
_entry.id   AF-A0A9D9C540-F1
#
_cell.length_a   1.000
_cell.length_b   1.000
_cell.length_c   1.000
_cell.angle_alpha   90.00
_cell.angle_beta   90.00
_cell.angle_gamma   90.00
#
_symmetry.space_group_name_H-M   'P 1'
#
loop_
_entity.id
_entity.type
_entity.pdbx_description
1 polymer ?
#
loop_
_entity_poly.entity_id
_entity_poly.type
_entity_poly.pdbx_seq_one_letter_code
_entity_poly.pdbx_strand_id
1 'polypeptide(L)'
;VGKVKRENLYEMTRKYWVMNLERASRATHVCAVINGIVEAVYIPSKWFHSNEPEHEGRCMFIGTEEVKSDYIGKCVNSYYGHSSNPVRYINL
;
A
#
# COMPACT_ATOMS: atom_id res chain seq x y z
N VAL A 1 1.05 7.08 19.23
CA VAL A 1 0.69 7.38 17.83
C VAL A 1 -0.78 7.07 17.66
N GLY A 2 -1.64 8.08 17.54
CA GLY A 2 -3.08 7.88 17.33
C GLY A 2 -3.29 7.16 15.99
N LYS A 3 -3.99 6.02 16.01
CA LYS A 3 -4.34 5.34 14.76
C LYS A 3 -5.43 6.18 14.08
N VAL A 4 -5.06 6.91 13.03
CA VAL A 4 -6.03 7.58 12.15
C VAL A 4 -6.96 6.49 11.62
N LYS A 5 -8.26 6.58 11.95
CA LYS A 5 -9.27 5.66 11.42
C LYS A 5 -9.52 6.05 9.98
N ARG A 6 -9.06 5.21 9.05
CA ARG A 6 -9.22 5.44 7.61
C ARG A 6 -10.50 4.77 7.14
N GLU A 7 -11.18 5.41 6.19
CA GLU A 7 -12.57 5.12 5.83
C GLU A 7 -12.77 3.75 5.19
N ASN A 8 -11.84 3.34 4.33
CA ASN A 8 -11.93 2.11 3.54
C ASN A 8 -10.56 1.50 3.25
N LEU A 9 -10.55 0.31 2.64
CA LEU A 9 -9.35 -0.45 2.33
C LEU A 9 -8.37 0.30 1.41
N TYR A 10 -8.90 1.08 0.47
CA TYR A 10 -8.08 1.90 -0.42
C TYR A 10 -7.37 3.01 0.35
N GLU A 11 -8.07 3.78 1.20
CA GLU A 11 -7.46 4.82 2.04
C GLU A 11 -6.44 4.22 3.02
N MET A 12 -6.74 3.04 3.59
CA MET A 12 -5.78 2.27 4.39
C MET A 12 -4.53 1.90 3.60
N THR A 13 -4.69 1.53 2.33
CA THR A 13 -3.61 1.04 1.49
C THR A 13 -2.78 2.18 0.88
N ARG A 14 -3.38 3.30 0.50
CA ARG A 14 -2.71 4.32 -0.32
C ARG A 14 -1.86 5.34 0.41
N LYS A 15 -1.97 5.41 1.74
CA LYS A 15 -1.49 6.55 2.53
C LYS A 15 -0.46 6.25 3.61
N TYR A 16 0.36 7.28 3.81
CA TYR A 16 1.39 7.52 4.81
C TYR A 16 2.47 6.47 4.95
N TRP A 17 3.03 6.03 3.83
CA TRP A 17 4.09 5.04 3.82
C TRP A 17 5.44 5.66 4.18
N VAL A 18 6.20 4.93 5.00
CA VAL A 18 7.60 5.27 5.30
C VAL A 18 8.49 4.60 4.27
N MET A 19 8.77 5.30 3.16
CA MET A 19 9.67 4.81 2.11
C MET A 19 10.16 5.94 1.22
N ASN A 20 11.14 5.61 0.38
CA ASN A 20 11.62 6.49 -0.67
C ASN A 20 10.63 6.52 -1.86
N LEU A 21 10.30 7.72 -2.32
CA LEU A 21 9.31 7.95 -3.38
C LEU A 21 9.70 7.34 -4.73
N GLU A 22 10.97 7.46 -5.12
CA GLU A 22 11.49 6.91 -6.38
C GLU A 22 11.40 5.37 -6.40
N ARG A 23 11.69 4.74 -5.26
CA ARG A 23 11.49 3.29 -5.13
C ARG A 23 10.02 2.92 -5.22
N ALA A 24 9.15 3.70 -4.60
CA ALA A 24 7.70 3.46 -4.58
C ALA A 24 7.09 3.64 -5.98
N SER A 25 7.54 4.64 -6.74
CA SER A 25 7.02 4.94 -8.07
C SER A 25 7.30 3.88 -9.13
N ARG A 26 8.17 2.90 -8.83
CA ARG A 26 8.41 1.73 -9.69
C ARG A 26 7.42 0.59 -9.44
N ALA A 27 6.59 0.67 -8.40
CA ALA A 27 5.61 -0.37 -8.12
C ALA A 27 4.53 -0.36 -9.21
N THR A 28 4.32 -1.52 -9.83
CA THR A 28 3.25 -1.73 -10.82
C THR A 28 1.92 -2.11 -10.15
N HIS A 29 2.00 -2.73 -8.97
CA HIS A 29 0.84 -3.17 -8.19
C HIS A 29 1.06 -2.90 -6.70
N VAL A 30 0.02 -2.43 -6.02
CA VAL A 30 0.00 -2.27 -4.56
C VAL A 30 -1.02 -3.22 -3.97
N CYS A 31 -0.60 -4.07 -3.04
CA CYS A 31 -1.45 -5.10 -2.44
C CYS A 31 -1.90 -4.66 -1.04
N ALA A 32 -3.21 -4.58 -0.83
CA ALA A 32 -3.78 -4.51 0.51
C ALA A 32 -3.69 -5.90 1.15
N VAL A 33 -2.91 -6.04 2.23
CA VAL A 33 -2.66 -7.34 2.86
C VAL A 33 -3.23 -7.37 4.27
N ILE A 34 -4.18 -8.27 4.54
CA ILE A 34 -4.76 -8.46 5.87
C ILE A 34 -4.44 -9.88 6.34
N ASN A 35 -3.82 -10.02 7.52
CA ASN A 35 -3.42 -11.32 8.07
C ASN A 35 -2.59 -12.20 7.11
N GLY A 36 -1.85 -11.56 6.21
CA GLY A 36 -1.01 -12.23 5.22
C GLY A 36 -1.69 -12.65 3.93
N ILE A 37 -2.97 -12.32 3.76
CA ILE A 37 -3.74 -12.55 2.54
C ILE A 37 -3.92 -11.24 1.79
N VAL A 38 -3.76 -11.25 0.47
CA VAL A 38 -4.06 -10.10 -0.39
C VAL A 38 -5.57 -9.96 -0.53
N GLU A 39 -6.13 -8.88 0.02
CA GLU A 39 -7.57 -8.59 -0.01
C GLU A 39 -7.96 -7.70 -1.20
N ALA A 40 -7.05 -6.83 -1.64
CA ALA A 40 -7.27 -5.97 -2.79
C ALA A 40 -5.94 -5.63 -3.48
N VAL A 41 -6.01 -5.30 -4.76
CA VAL A 41 -4.87 -4.88 -5.57
C VAL A 41 -5.21 -3.55 -6.24
N TYR A 42 -4.26 -2.62 -6.21
CA TYR A 42 -4.39 -1.32 -6.83
C TYR A 42 -3.27 -1.09 -7.84
N ILE A 43 -3.63 -0.52 -8.99
CA ILE A 43 -2.68 -0.05 -10.00
C ILE A 43 -2.41 1.43 -9.72
N PRO A 44 -1.21 1.80 -9.23
CA PRO A 44 -0.90 3.19 -8.94
C PRO A 44 -0.69 3.96 -10.25
N SER A 45 -1.33 5.12 -10.37
CA SER A 45 -1.17 6.05 -11.50
C SER A 45 -0.26 7.23 -11.15
N LYS A 46 -0.16 7.59 -9.87
CA LYS A 46 0.68 8.69 -9.39
C LYS A 46 1.15 8.46 -7.97
N TRP A 47 2.43 8.72 -7.71
CA TRP A 47 3.04 8.72 -6.38
C TRP A 47 3.46 10.14 -5.98
N PHE A 48 3.32 10.47 -4.69
CA PHE A 48 3.69 11.78 -4.15
C PHE A 48 3.88 11.73 -2.63
N HIS A 49 4.52 12.75 -2.07
CA HIS A 49 4.60 12.92 -0.63
C HIS A 49 3.34 13.59 -0.08
N SER A 50 2.97 13.25 1.14
CA SER A 50 1.96 13.97 1.91
C SER A 50 2.47 15.37 2.28
N ASN A 51 1.56 16.33 2.16
CA ASN A 51 1.72 17.71 2.66
C ASN A 51 0.96 17.92 3.98
N GLU A 52 0.35 16.88 4.54
CA GLU A 52 -0.35 16.97 5.81
C GLU A 52 0.66 17.08 6.96
N PRO A 53 0.53 18.06 7.88
CA PRO A 53 1.55 18.32 8.91
C PRO A 53 1.93 17.11 9.76
N GLU A 54 0.96 16.23 10.10
CA GLU A 54 1.21 15.03 10.92
C GLU A 54 1.93 13.90 10.16
N HIS A 55 1.96 14.00 8.83
CA HIS A 55 2.42 12.95 7.93
C HIS A 55 3.32 13.48 6.82
N GLU A 56 3.94 14.64 7.02
CA GLU A 56 4.80 15.29 6.02
C GLU A 56 5.90 14.34 5.54
N GLY A 57 6.13 14.33 4.23
CA GLY A 57 7.16 13.48 3.61
C GLY A 57 6.81 11.99 3.55
N ARG A 58 5.64 11.56 4.02
CA ARG A 58 5.19 10.17 3.84
C ARG A 58 4.73 9.93 2.40
N CYS A 59 5.10 8.79 1.83
CA CYS A 59 4.68 8.42 0.48
C CYS A 59 3.20 8.05 0.43
N MET A 60 2.54 8.48 -0.64
CA MET A 60 1.15 8.19 -0.95
C MET A 60 1.00 7.95 -2.45
N PHE A 61 -0.07 7.26 -2.84
CA PHE A 61 -0.43 7.13 -4.26
C PHE A 61 -1.90 7.45 -4.53
N ILE A 62 -2.20 7.69 -5.80
CA ILE A 62 -3.53 7.60 -6.40
C ILE A 62 -3.48 6.44 -7.38
N GLY A 63 -4.54 5.62 -7.40
CA GLY A 63 -4.64 4.47 -8.27
C GLY A 63 -6.07 3.96 -8.34
N THR A 64 -6.26 2.93 -9.15
CA THR A 64 -7.55 2.25 -9.33
C THR A 64 -7.44 0.81 -8.86
N GLU A 65 -8.54 0.26 -8.34
CA GLU A 65 -8.60 -1.14 -7.92
C GLU A 65 -8.65 -2.06 -9.14
N GLU A 66 -7.83 -3.11 -9.10
CA GLU A 66 -7.86 -4.21 -10.05
C GLU A 66 -8.71 -5.36 -9.48
N VAL A 67 -10.02 -5.30 -9.74
CA VAL A 67 -11.01 -6.21 -9.15
C VAL A 67 -10.81 -7.68 -9.56
N LYS A 68 -10.16 -7.93 -10.71
CA LYS A 68 -9.92 -9.29 -11.26
C LYS A 68 -8.46 -9.71 -11.17
N SER A 69 -7.71 -9.17 -10.21
CA SER A 69 -6.30 -9.49 -10.06
C SER A 69 -6.09 -10.93 -9.59
N ASP A 70 -5.21 -11.67 -10.26
CA ASP A 70 -4.81 -13.03 -9.86
C ASP A 70 -4.10 -13.06 -8.50
N TYR A 71 -3.73 -11.91 -7.93
CA TYR A 71 -3.11 -11.85 -6.60
C TYR A 71 -4.13 -11.90 -5.47
N ILE A 72 -5.39 -11.56 -5.71
CA ILE A 72 -6.42 -11.56 -4.65
C ILE A 72 -6.60 -12.97 -4.09
N GLY A 73 -6.63 -13.07 -2.76
CA GLY A 73 -6.72 -14.33 -2.02
C GLY A 73 -5.40 -15.09 -1.86
N LYS A 74 -4.29 -14.64 -2.49
CA LYS A 74 -2.99 -15.29 -2.31
C LYS A 74 -2.41 -14.96 -0.94
N CYS A 75 -1.86 -15.99 -0.28
CA CYS A 75 -1.06 -15.83 0.91
C CYS A 75 0.34 -15.36 0.54
N VAL A 76 0.77 -14.26 1.14
CA VAL A 76 2.08 -13.64 0.87
C VAL A 76 3.06 -13.79 2.03
N ASN A 77 2.70 -14.51 3.11
CA ASN A 77 3.55 -14.70 4.29
C ASN A 77 4.93 -15.29 4.00
N SER A 78 5.06 -16.12 2.97
CA SER A 78 6.37 -16.69 2.57
C SER A 78 7.27 -15.69 1.84
N TYR A 79 6.72 -14.59 1.33
CA TYR A 79 7.46 -13.59 0.54
C TYR A 79 8.03 -12.46 1.40
N TYR A 80 7.79 -12.44 2.72
CA TYR A 80 8.35 -11.44 3.61
C TYR A 80 8.62 -11.97 5.03
N GLY A 81 9.67 -11.43 5.66
CA GLY A 81 9.93 -11.64 7.10
C GLY A 81 8.99 -10.83 8.00
N HIS A 82 9.30 -10.77 9.30
CA HIS A 82 8.53 -9.98 10.28
C HIS A 82 8.55 -8.48 9.92
N SER A 83 7.42 -7.93 9.46
CA SER A 83 7.29 -6.51 9.13
C SER A 83 6.02 -5.92 9.76
N SER A 84 6.18 -4.77 10.44
CA SER A 84 5.15 -4.15 11.27
C SER A 84 4.08 -3.35 10.50
N ASN A 85 4.24 -3.15 9.18
CA ASN A 85 3.26 -2.40 8.40
C ASN A 85 2.07 -3.32 8.01
N PRO A 86 0.82 -2.86 7.98
CA PRO A 86 -0.32 -3.65 7.49
C PRO A 86 -0.52 -3.57 5.97
N VAL A 87 0.37 -2.89 5.24
CA VAL A 87 0.24 -2.70 3.78
C VAL A 87 1.55 -3.05 3.07
N ARG A 88 1.49 -3.66 1.88
CA ARG A 88 2.65 -4.18 1.12
C ARG A 88 2.55 -3.82 -0.37
N TYR A 89 3.70 -3.71 -1.04
CA TYR A 89 3.78 -3.49 -2.49
C TYR A 89 4.78 -4.47 -3.08
N ILE A 90 4.52 -4.90 -4.31
CA ILE A 90 5.41 -5.76 -5.07
C ILE A 90 6.03 -4.90 -6.17
N ASN A 91 7.35 -4.86 -6.20
CA ASN A 91 8.10 -4.34 -7.35
C ASN A 91 8.42 -5.55 -8.22
N LEU A 92 7.74 -5.70 -9.36
CA LEU A 92 8.11 -6.62 -10.43
C LEU A 92 8.98 -5.88 -11.45
#